data_AF-A0A951GEY8-F1
#
_entry.id   AF-A0A951GEY8-F1
#
_cell.length_a   1.000
_cell.length_b   1.000
_cell.length_c   1.000
_cell.angle_alpha   90.00
_cell.angle_beta   90.00
_cell.angle_gamma   90.00
#
_symmetry.space_group_name_H-M   'P 1'
#
loop_
_entity.id
_entity.type
_entity.pdbx_description
1 polymer ?
#
loop_
_entity_poly.entity_id
_entity_poly.type
_entity_poly.pdbx_seq_one_letter_code
_entity_poly.pdbx_strand_id
1 'polypeptide(L)'
;TRGRLPLIGVGGIASAADAYQKIRAGASLVQLYTALVFAGPRLVISIKMGLADLLRAEGFTSIAEAVGTGVVAAHSSGATRAIGTDAPF
;
A
#
# COMPACT_ATOMS: atom_id res chain seq x y z
N THR A 1 6.46 -7.55 2.30
CA THR A 1 6.54 -7.72 3.77
C THR A 1 5.41 -8.54 4.41
N ARG A 2 4.34 -8.98 3.72
CA ARG A 2 3.18 -9.71 4.35
C ARG A 2 2.68 -9.06 5.67
N GLY A 3 2.86 -7.74 5.84
CA GLY A 3 2.58 -7.04 7.11
C GLY A 3 3.47 -7.41 8.31
N ARG A 4 4.51 -8.25 8.14
CA ARG A 4 5.35 -8.73 9.26
C ARG A 4 6.40 -7.73 9.75
N LEU A 5 6.77 -6.78 8.89
CA LEU A 5 7.63 -5.66 9.25
C LEU A 5 6.86 -4.37 8.94
N PRO A 6 6.44 -3.59 9.96
CA PRO A 6 5.77 -2.33 9.76
C PRO A 6 6.67 -1.37 8.95
N LEU A 7 6.12 -0.80 7.88
CA LEU A 7 6.82 0.18 7.06
C LEU A 7 6.24 1.58 7.29
N ILE A 8 7.10 2.58 7.38
CA ILE A 8 6.70 3.99 7.49
C ILE A 8 6.94 4.66 6.13
N GLY A 9 5.86 5.13 5.50
CA GLY A 9 5.91 5.91 4.27
C GLY A 9 6.33 7.35 4.56
N VAL A 10 7.42 7.78 3.94
CA VAL A 10 7.95 9.14 4.06
C VAL A 10 8.07 9.81 2.69
N GLY A 11 8.13 11.15 2.71
CA GLY A 11 8.41 11.99 1.56
C GLY A 11 7.20 12.28 0.66
N GLY A 12 6.95 13.57 0.41
CA GLY A 12 5.98 14.05 -0.58
C GLY A 12 4.51 13.83 -0.22
N ILE A 13 4.16 13.74 1.06
CA ILE A 13 2.78 13.50 1.50
C ILE A 13 2.14 14.83 1.88
N ALA A 14 1.26 15.34 1.01
CA ALA A 14 0.53 16.59 1.21
C ALA A 14 -0.99 16.45 1.02
N SER A 15 -1.47 15.24 0.75
CA SER A 15 -2.89 14.94 0.55
C SER A 15 -3.26 13.53 1.05
N ALA A 16 -4.56 13.27 1.17
CA ALA A 16 -5.08 11.94 1.48
C ALA A 16 -4.70 10.91 0.41
N ALA A 17 -4.71 11.31 -0.87
CA ALA A 17 -4.31 10.46 -1.98
C ALA A 17 -2.83 10.04 -1.89
N ASP A 18 -1.93 10.97 -1.55
CA ASP A 18 -0.50 10.65 -1.40
C ASP A 18 -0.28 9.64 -0.28
N ALA A 19 -0.91 9.86 0.87
CA ALA A 19 -0.85 8.94 2.00
C ALA A 19 -1.41 7.56 1.63
N TYR A 20 -2.55 7.54 0.93
CA TYR A 20 -3.20 6.32 0.49
C TYR A 20 -2.34 5.51 -0.49
N GLN A 21 -1.66 6.16 -1.42
CA GLN A 21 -0.72 5.51 -2.33
C GLN A 21 0.42 4.82 -1.57
N LYS A 22 1.00 5.47 -0.55
CA LYS A 22 2.05 4.86 0.29
C LYS A 22 1.50 3.65 1.05
N ILE A 23 0.28 3.74 1.56
CA ILE A 23 -0.38 2.63 2.26
C ILE A 23 -0.59 1.44 1.31
N ARG A 24 -1.15 1.69 0.13
CA ARG A 24 -1.36 0.65 -0.89
C ARG A 24 -0.06 0.04 -1.40
N ALA A 25 1.04 0.79 -1.39
CA ALA A 25 2.38 0.27 -1.69
C ALA A 25 2.98 -0.61 -0.56
N GLY A 26 2.37 -0.61 0.63
CA GLY A 26 2.76 -1.47 1.76
C GLY A 26 3.15 -0.73 3.04
N ALA A 27 3.04 0.60 3.10
CA ALA A 27 3.25 1.34 4.34
C ALA A 27 2.12 1.08 5.34
N SER A 28 2.48 0.88 6.60
CA SER A 28 1.52 0.78 7.71
C SER A 28 1.28 2.12 8.40
N LEU A 29 2.23 3.05 8.24
CA LEU A 29 2.21 4.39 8.80
C LEU A 29 2.70 5.40 7.75
N VAL A 30 2.37 6.67 7.91
CA VAL A 30 2.90 7.77 7.09
C VAL A 30 3.39 8.92 7.96
N GLN A 31 4.45 9.61 7.53
CA GLN A 31 5.02 10.74 8.25
C GLN A 31 4.86 12.04 7.46
N LEU A 32 4.43 13.09 8.16
CA LEU A 32 4.30 14.44 7.63
C LEU A 32 5.34 15.32 8.31
N TYR A 33 6.15 16.03 7.52
CA TYR A 33 7.12 17.00 8.04
C TYR A 33 7.02 18.30 7.26
N THR A 34 7.63 18.35 6.06
CA THR A 34 7.64 19.53 5.20
C THR A 34 6.24 20.07 4.91
N ALA A 35 5.27 19.17 4.66
CA ALA A 35 3.90 19.57 4.37
C ALA A 35 3.19 20.27 5.56
N LEU A 36 3.54 19.93 6.81
CA LEU A 36 2.97 20.60 7.98
C LEU A 36 3.47 22.04 8.12
N VAL A 37 4.71 22.30 7.71
CA VAL A 37 5.27 23.66 7.70
C VAL A 37 4.51 24.56 6.73
N PHE A 38 4.16 24.05 5.55
CA PHE A 38 3.49 24.84 4.51
C PHE A 38 1.96 24.90 4.65
N ALA A 39 1.31 23.78 4.98
CA ALA A 39 -0.15 23.69 5.03
C ALA A 39 -0.73 23.81 6.45
N GLY A 40 0.13 23.84 7.47
CA GLY A 40 -0.27 23.92 8.87
C GLY A 40 -0.88 22.62 9.42
N PRO A 41 -1.25 22.61 10.72
CA PRO A 41 -1.70 21.41 11.42
C PRO A 41 -3.05 20.87 10.91
N ARG A 42 -3.90 21.69 10.28
CA ARG A 42 -5.18 21.24 9.70
C ARG A 42 -5.00 20.19 8.61
N LEU A 43 -3.81 20.13 7.97
CA LEU A 43 -3.48 19.10 7.00
C LEU A 43 -3.72 17.69 7.52
N VAL A 44 -3.39 17.42 8.78
CA VAL A 44 -3.58 16.09 9.40
C VAL A 44 -5.05 15.70 9.41
N ILE A 45 -5.95 16.65 9.70
CA ILE A 45 -7.39 16.42 9.73
C ILE A 45 -7.89 16.12 8.31
N SER A 46 -7.49 16.93 7.32
CA SER A 46 -7.86 16.75 5.92
C SER A 46 -7.41 15.38 5.38
N ILE A 47 -6.17 14.98 5.67
CA ILE A 47 -5.63 13.67 5.28
C ILE A 47 -6.42 12.55 5.95
N LYS A 48 -6.70 12.65 7.25
CA LYS A 48 -7.45 11.62 7.99
C LYS A 48 -8.86 11.44 7.43
N MET A 49 -9.59 12.52 7.16
CA MET A 49 -10.95 12.44 6.62
C MET A 49 -10.94 11.88 5.20
N GLY A 50 -10.08 12.40 4.32
CA GLY A 50 -9.97 11.90 2.96
C GLY A 50 -9.53 10.43 2.89
N LEU A 51 -8.65 9.97 3.79
CA LEU A 51 -8.31 8.55 3.89
C LEU A 51 -9.51 7.69 4.25
N ALA A 52 -10.34 8.14 5.20
CA ALA A 52 -11.55 7.40 5.57
C ALA A 52 -12.53 7.30 4.39
N ASP A 53 -12.65 8.35 3.58
CA ASP A 53 -13.51 8.36 2.40
C ASP A 53 -12.98 7.44 1.30
N LEU A 54 -11.67 7.46 1.04
CA LEU A 54 -11.02 6.56 0.07
C LEU A 54 -11.16 5.10 0.47
N LEU A 55 -10.96 4.77 1.77
CA LEU A 55 -11.13 3.41 2.28
C LEU A 55 -12.57 2.92 2.08
N ARG A 56 -13.56 3.74 2.45
CA ARG A 56 -14.98 3.38 2.27
C ARG A 56 -15.37 3.21 0.80
N ALA A 57 -14.83 4.05 -0.09
CA ALA A 57 -15.11 3.96 -1.52
C ALA A 57 -14.63 2.63 -2.12
N GLU A 58 -13.59 2.03 -1.58
CA GLU A 58 -13.09 0.70 -1.97
C GLU A 58 -13.66 -0.45 -1.12
N GLY A 59 -14.56 -0.17 -0.19
CA GLY A 59 -15.20 -1.18 0.66
C GLY A 59 -14.35 -1.68 1.83
N PHE A 60 -13.22 -1.02 2.11
CA PHE A 60 -12.38 -1.37 3.27
C PHE A 60 -13.01 -0.87 4.56
N THR A 61 -12.95 -1.71 5.61
CA THR A 61 -13.42 -1.33 6.95
C THR A 61 -12.30 -0.79 7.83
N SER A 62 -11.05 -1.05 7.45
CA SER A 62 -9.87 -0.64 8.18
C SER A 62 -8.71 -0.28 7.25
N ILE A 63 -7.79 0.56 7.73
CA ILE A 63 -6.58 0.92 6.98
C ILE A 63 -5.65 -0.28 6.75
N ALA A 64 -5.71 -1.28 7.64
CA ALA A 64 -4.90 -2.49 7.58
C ALA A 64 -5.23 -3.34 6.34
N GLU A 65 -6.49 -3.35 5.93
CA GLU A 65 -6.94 -4.05 4.71
C GLU A 65 -6.36 -3.43 3.43
N ALA A 66 -6.10 -2.12 3.44
CA ALA A 66 -5.56 -1.43 2.28
C ALA A 66 -4.03 -1.61 2.12
N VAL A 67 -3.32 -2.06 3.16
CA VAL A 67 -1.85 -2.16 3.14
C VAL A 67 -1.38 -3.17 2.10
N GLY A 68 -0.63 -2.72 1.10
CA GLY A 68 -0.03 -3.60 0.09
C GLY A 68 -0.98 -4.07 -1.02
N THR A 69 -2.23 -3.59 -1.04
CA THR A 69 -3.22 -3.93 -2.09
C THR A 69 -2.89 -3.36 -3.47
N GLY A 70 -1.96 -2.39 -3.55
CA GLY A 70 -1.49 -1.81 -4.80
C GLY A 70 -0.38 -2.61 -5.49
N VAL A 71 0.13 -3.67 -4.86
CA VAL A 71 1.18 -4.51 -5.43
C VAL A 71 0.53 -5.72 -6.11
N VAL A 72 0.42 -5.68 -7.44
CA VAL A 72 0.15 -6.91 -8.22
C VAL A 72 1.38 -7.80 -8.05
N ALA A 73 1.19 -9.05 -7.64
CA ALA A 73 2.26 -10.02 -7.45
C ALA A 73 2.99 -10.27 -8.79
N ALA A 74 4.02 -9.49 -9.09
CA ALA A 74 5.07 -9.96 -9.96
C ALA A 74 5.82 -11.08 -9.22
N HIS A 75 6.17 -12.13 -9.96
CA HIS A 75 6.85 -13.38 -9.57
C HIS A 75 5.96 -14.59 -9.21
N SER A 76 5.28 -15.14 -10.22
CA SER A 76 5.19 -16.61 -10.37
C SER A 76 6.22 -17.06 -11.42
N SER A 77 7.46 -17.31 -10.99
CA SER A 77 8.40 -18.12 -11.77
C SER A 77 8.95 -19.20 -10.85
N GLY A 78 8.53 -20.43 -11.10
CA GLY A 78 8.90 -21.58 -10.27
C GLY A 78 7.92 -22.74 -10.38
N ALA A 79 7.70 -23.25 -11.59
CA ALA A 79 7.18 -24.59 -11.79
C ALA A 79 7.87 -25.20 -13.01
N THR A 80 9.10 -25.70 -12.78
CA THR A 80 9.71 -26.75 -13.59
C THR A 80 8.72 -27.90 -13.67
N ARG A 81 7.99 -28.01 -14.78
CA ARG A 81 7.29 -29.24 -15.14
C ARG A 81 8.37 -30.23 -15.57
N ALA A 82 8.65 -31.20 -14.69
CA ALA A 82 9.27 -32.44 -15.08
C ALA A 82 8.41 -33.06 -16.20
N ILE A 83 8.99 -33.19 -17.39
CA ILE A 83 8.48 -34.04 -18.45
C ILE A 83 9.36 -35.28 -18.43
N GLY A 84 8.94 -36.24 -17.62
CA GLY A 84 9.20 -37.64 -17.85
C GLY A 84 7.90 -38.27 -18.36
N THR A 85 8.05 -39.37 -19.12
CA THR A 85 7.06 -40.11 -19.90
C THR A 85 6.78 -39.43 -21.25
N ASP A 86 7.02 -40.01 -22.43
CA ASP A 86 6.87 -41.41 -22.84
C ASP A 86 7.75 -41.74 -24.07
N ALA A 87 8.45 -42.87 -24.03
CA ALA A 87 8.89 -43.56 -25.25
C ALA A 87 7.65 -44.14 -25.95
N PRO A 88 7.55 -44.04 -27.29
CA PRO A 88 7.89 -45.22 -28.09
C PRO A 88 8.61 -44.91 -29.42
N PHE A 89 9.40 -45.89 -29.86
CA PHE A 89 10.26 -45.97 -31.07
C PHE A 89 11.65 -45.35 -30.96
#